data_AF-A0A143YCJ3-F1
#
_entry.id   AF-A0A143YCJ3-F1
#
_cell.length_a   1.000
_cell.length_b   1.000
_cell.length_c   1.000
_cell.angle_alpha   90.00
_cell.angle_beta   90.00
_cell.angle_gamma   90.00
#
_symmetry.space_group_name_H-M   'P 1'
#
loop_
_entity.id
_entity.type
_entity.pdbx_description
1 polymer ?
#
loop_
_entity_poly.entity_id
_entity_poly.type
_entity_poly.pdbx_seq_one_letter_code
_entity_poly.pdbx_strand_id
1 'polypeptide(L)'
;MRNRSGAILPVTIFYLFLSQLFLTGVIQVYRNQMYLYQLTKNHYQAQTLLAYAEYWIQRKNAERTYEERDIPRALVFQAGKVNCAEGDGEAITVTVILADDYSESGEIRIVYLDKLN
;
A
#
# COMPACT_ATOMS: atom_id res chain seq x y z
N MET A 1 -67.51 5.84 -9.92
CA MET A 1 -66.31 6.64 -9.61
C MET A 1 -65.13 5.69 -9.45
N ARG A 2 -64.16 5.71 -10.38
CA ARG A 2 -63.01 4.79 -10.37
C ARG A 2 -62.04 5.22 -9.27
N ASN A 3 -61.88 4.39 -8.24
CA ASN A 3 -61.02 4.64 -7.08
C ASN A 3 -59.56 4.85 -7.54
N ARG A 4 -59.12 6.11 -7.61
CA ARG A 4 -57.75 6.48 -8.01
C ARG A 4 -56.72 6.22 -6.90
N SER A 5 -57.15 5.91 -5.68
CA SER A 5 -56.25 5.69 -4.53
C SER A 5 -55.64 4.28 -4.50
N GLY A 6 -56.21 3.30 -5.21
CA GLY A 6 -55.69 1.93 -5.24
C GLY A 6 -54.35 1.75 -5.98
N ALA A 7 -54.00 2.68 -6.87
CA ALA A 7 -52.75 2.64 -7.64
C ALA A 7 -51.57 3.33 -6.92
N ILE A 8 -51.83 4.11 -5.86
CA ILE A 8 -50.80 4.88 -5.16
C ILE A 8 -49.89 3.95 -4.35
N LEU A 9 -50.48 2.94 -3.71
CA LEU A 9 -49.80 1.99 -2.83
C LEU A 9 -48.77 1.09 -3.57
N PRO A 10 -49.08 0.47 -4.72
CA PRO A 10 -48.09 -0.29 -5.47
C PRO A 10 -46.97 0.61 -6.05
N VAL A 11 -47.29 1.85 -6.40
CA VAL A 11 -46.30 2.82 -6.90
C VAL A 11 -45.33 3.23 -5.79
N THR A 12 -45.81 3.53 -4.58
CA THR A 12 -44.92 3.85 -3.45
C THR A 12 -44.06 2.66 -3.02
N ILE A 13 -44.60 1.44 -3.01
CA ILE A 13 -43.81 0.22 -2.74
C ILE A 13 -42.71 0.03 -3.78
N PHE A 14 -43.02 0.25 -5.07
CA PHE A 14 -42.02 0.16 -6.14
C PHE A 14 -40.89 1.18 -5.95
N TYR A 15 -41.22 2.44 -5.63
CA TYR A 15 -40.20 3.46 -5.38
C TYR A 15 -39.38 3.20 -4.12
N LEU A 16 -39.98 2.65 -3.06
CA LEU A 16 -39.24 2.21 -1.87
C LEU A 16 -38.25 1.10 -2.21
N PHE A 17 -38.68 0.11 -3.01
CA PHE A 17 -37.79 -0.95 -3.48
C PHE A 17 -36.65 -0.40 -4.33
N LEU A 18 -36.95 0.51 -5.25
CA LEU A 18 -35.96 1.19 -6.08
C LEU A 18 -34.94 1.97 -5.23
N SER A 19 -35.44 2.73 -4.25
CA SER A 19 -34.61 3.48 -3.30
C SER A 19 -33.68 2.56 -2.51
N GLN A 20 -34.18 1.39 -2.09
CA GLN A 20 -33.39 0.42 -1.35
C GLN A 20 -32.31 -0.24 -2.21
N LEU A 21 -32.59 -0.51 -3.49
CA LEU A 21 -31.58 -0.97 -4.46
C LEU A 21 -30.50 0.09 -4.68
N PHE A 22 -30.88 1.35 -4.87
CA PHE A 22 -29.92 2.45 -5.03
C PHE A 22 -29.06 2.64 -3.80
N LEU A 23 -29.66 2.64 -2.61
CA LEU A 23 -28.94 2.78 -1.34
C LEU A 23 -27.92 1.66 -1.16
N THR A 24 -28.33 0.41 -1.43
CA THR A 24 -27.44 -0.76 -1.35
C THR A 24 -26.29 -0.65 -2.36
N GLY A 25 -26.58 -0.23 -3.59
CA GLY A 25 -25.57 0.01 -4.62
C GLY A 25 -24.55 1.06 -4.20
N VAL A 26 -25.00 2.20 -3.67
CA VAL A 26 -24.11 3.28 -3.18
C VAL A 26 -23.24 2.79 -2.02
N ILE A 27 -23.81 2.07 -1.05
CA ILE A 27 -23.05 1.50 0.08
C ILE A 27 -21.95 0.57 -0.44
N GLN A 28 -22.26 -0.28 -1.42
CA GLN A 28 -21.28 -1.20 -2.00
C GLN A 28 -20.16 -0.47 -2.72
N VAL A 29 -20.48 0.55 -3.52
CA VAL A 29 -19.48 1.38 -4.20
C VAL A 29 -18.57 2.07 -3.18
N TYR A 30 -19.15 2.65 -2.12
CA TYR A 30 -18.39 3.32 -1.09
C TYR A 30 -17.45 2.36 -0.34
N ARG A 31 -17.92 1.15 -0.01
CA ARG A 31 -17.07 0.10 0.58
C ARG A 31 -15.89 -0.24 -0.31
N ASN A 32 -16.12 -0.41 -1.62
CA ASN A 32 -15.05 -0.69 -2.58
C ASN A 32 -14.05 0.47 -2.67
N GLN A 33 -14.54 1.72 -2.72
CA GLN A 33 -13.68 2.90 -2.74
C GLN A 33 -12.83 3.02 -1.47
N MET A 34 -13.41 2.75 -0.30
CA MET A 34 -12.68 2.79 0.97
C MET A 34 -11.60 1.71 1.02
N TYR A 35 -11.91 0.49 0.56
CA TYR A 35 -10.94 -0.59 0.46
C TYR A 35 -9.78 -0.22 -0.46
N LEU A 36 -10.08 0.30 -1.65
CA LEU A 36 -9.05 0.75 -2.59
C LEU A 36 -8.21 1.88 -2.00
N TYR A 37 -8.84 2.86 -1.32
CA TYR A 37 -8.13 3.95 -0.67
C TYR A 37 -7.14 3.45 0.38
N GLN A 38 -7.54 2.49 1.22
CA GLN A 38 -6.65 1.88 2.20
C GLN A 38 -5.48 1.16 1.53
N LEU A 39 -5.75 0.35 0.52
CA LEU A 39 -4.71 -0.36 -0.22
C LEU A 39 -3.70 0.61 -0.85
N THR A 40 -4.19 1.66 -1.51
CA THR A 40 -3.35 2.69 -2.12
C THR A 40 -2.52 3.45 -1.08
N LYS A 41 -3.12 3.81 0.06
CA LYS A 41 -2.40 4.45 1.16
C LYS A 41 -1.26 3.56 1.67
N ASN A 42 -1.52 2.27 1.87
CA ASN A 42 -0.53 1.32 2.35
C ASN A 42 0.61 1.14 1.35
N HIS A 43 0.27 1.02 0.07
CA HIS A 43 1.25 0.97 -1.02
C HIS A 43 2.18 2.20 -1.01
N TYR A 44 1.64 3.42 -0.92
CA TYR A 44 2.47 4.63 -0.84
C TYR A 44 3.32 4.71 0.43
N GLN A 45 2.79 4.25 1.57
CA GLN A 45 3.56 4.18 2.81
C GLN A 45 4.72 3.18 2.69
N ALA A 46 4.48 2.01 2.12
CA ALA A 46 5.50 1.00 1.88
C ALA A 46 6.57 1.50 0.91
N GLN A 47 6.18 2.11 -0.22
CA GLN A 47 7.13 2.70 -1.17
C GLN A 47 7.97 3.81 -0.55
N THR A 48 7.37 4.66 0.29
CA THR A 48 8.12 5.71 0.99
C THR A 48 9.15 5.11 1.94
N LEU A 49 8.80 4.04 2.66
CA LEU A 49 9.73 3.33 3.53
C LEU A 49 10.84 2.61 2.73
N LEU A 50 10.54 2.04 1.57
CA LEU A 50 11.54 1.48 0.66
C LEU A 50 12.53 2.56 0.20
N ALA A 51 12.04 3.69 -0.29
CA ALA A 51 12.88 4.80 -0.74
C ALA A 51 13.74 5.38 0.40
N TYR A 52 13.19 5.46 1.62
CA TYR A 52 13.95 5.89 2.78
C TYR A 52 15.02 4.88 3.19
N ALA A 53 14.70 3.58 3.14
CA ALA A 53 15.66 2.51 3.39
C ALA A 53 16.78 2.53 2.36
N GLU A 54 16.46 2.71 1.07
CA GLU A 54 17.45 2.89 0.01
C GLU A 54 18.38 4.07 0.31
N TYR A 55 17.83 5.24 0.60
CA TYR A 55 18.62 6.42 0.93
C TYR A 55 19.53 6.19 2.13
N TRP A 56 19.02 5.56 3.19
CA TRP A 56 19.80 5.28 4.40
C TRP A 56 20.94 4.31 4.11
N ILE A 57 20.66 3.22 3.38
CA ILE A 57 21.65 2.20 3.01
C ILE A 57 22.71 2.81 2.10
N GLN A 58 22.32 3.57 1.07
CA GLN A 58 23.25 4.26 0.19
C GLN A 58 24.11 5.24 0.97
N ARG A 59 23.52 6.09 1.83
CA ARG A 59 24.28 7.07 2.62
C ARG A 59 25.27 6.43 3.59
N LYS A 60 24.93 5.27 4.17
CA LYS A 60 25.82 4.55 5.09
C LYS A 60 26.99 3.86 4.39
N ASN A 61 26.78 3.45 3.13
CA ASN A 61 27.75 2.74 2.32
C ASN A 61 28.44 3.63 1.26
N ALA A 62 28.09 4.91 1.20
CA ALA A 62 28.59 5.86 0.20
C ALA A 62 30.11 6.03 0.23
N GLU A 63 30.75 5.76 1.36
CA GLU A 63 32.22 5.85 1.53
C GLU A 63 32.88 4.48 1.73
N ARG A 64 32.12 3.39 1.56
CA ARG A 64 32.58 2.03 1.84
C ARG A 64 32.81 1.24 0.56
N THR A 65 33.72 0.28 0.64
CA THR A 65 33.90 -0.74 -0.41
C THR A 65 32.84 -1.83 -0.25
N TYR A 66 32.60 -2.60 -1.31
CA TYR A 66 31.68 -3.73 -1.32
C TYR A 66 31.91 -4.71 -0.15
N GLU A 67 33.17 -4.99 0.17
CA GLU A 67 33.56 -5.91 1.26
C GLU A 67 33.29 -5.36 2.67
N GLU A 68 33.16 -4.03 2.82
CA GLU A 68 32.93 -3.35 4.10
C GLU A 68 31.47 -2.89 4.29
N ARG A 69 30.57 -3.39 3.43
CA ARG A 69 29.16 -3.00 3.42
C ARG A 69 28.48 -3.28 4.77
N ASP A 70 27.72 -2.30 5.25
CA ASP A 70 26.88 -2.42 6.43
C ASP A 70 25.42 -2.41 6.00
N ILE A 71 24.83 -3.60 6.05
CA ILE A 71 23.43 -3.85 5.72
C ILE A 71 22.73 -4.26 7.03
N PRO A 72 21.89 -3.40 7.61
CA PRO A 72 21.16 -3.73 8.81
C PRO A 72 20.13 -4.82 8.48
N ARG A 73 20.03 -5.85 9.32
CA ARG A 73 19.02 -6.92 9.16
C ARG A 73 17.59 -6.39 9.13
N ALA A 74 17.33 -5.32 9.88
CA ALA A 74 16.05 -4.61 9.86
C ALA A 74 16.20 -3.12 10.22
N LEU A 75 15.44 -2.27 9.57
CA LEU A 75 15.21 -0.87 9.92
C LEU A 75 13.79 -0.74 10.50
N VAL A 76 13.67 -0.17 11.70
CA VAL A 76 12.39 -0.02 12.40
C VAL A 76 11.93 1.43 12.33
N PHE A 77 10.72 1.65 11.84
CA PHE A 77 10.07 2.96 11.74
C PHE A 77 8.75 2.95 12.53
N GLN A 78 8.18 4.13 12.78
CA GLN A 78 6.87 4.23 13.42
C GLN A 78 5.75 3.58 12.57
N ALA A 79 5.85 3.67 11.24
CA ALA A 79 4.84 3.14 10.33
C ALA A 79 4.97 1.63 10.06
N GLY A 80 6.12 1.02 10.37
CA GLY A 80 6.39 -0.37 10.03
C GLY A 80 7.87 -0.73 10.17
N LYS A 81 8.21 -1.94 9.74
CA LYS A 81 9.59 -2.44 9.74
C LYS A 81 10.00 -2.78 8.32
N VAL A 82 11.27 -2.59 8.03
CA VAL A 82 11.88 -2.88 6.75
C VAL A 82 12.96 -3.92 6.99
N ASN A 83 12.73 -5.14 6.52
CA ASN A 83 13.70 -6.22 6.62
C ASN A 83 14.61 -6.19 5.39
N CYS A 84 15.91 -6.26 5.61
CA CYS A 84 16.88 -6.31 4.52
C CYS A 84 17.52 -7.70 4.51
N ALA A 85 17.50 -8.34 3.36
CA ALA A 85 18.20 -9.58 3.09
C ALA A 85 19.19 -9.34 1.95
N GLU A 86 20.37 -9.95 2.05
CA GLU A 86 21.30 -9.94 0.94
C GLU A 86 20.71 -10.72 -0.23
N GLY A 87 20.64 -10.06 -1.39
CA GLY A 87 20.26 -10.67 -2.65
C GLY A 87 21.50 -11.12 -3.42
N ASP A 88 21.34 -11.35 -4.72
CA ASP A 88 22.44 -11.76 -5.59
C ASP A 88 23.41 -10.59 -5.87
N GLY A 89 24.67 -10.75 -5.47
CA GLY A 89 25.74 -9.76 -5.63
C GLY A 89 25.51 -8.43 -4.89
N GLU A 90 25.38 -7.34 -5.66
CA GLU A 90 25.20 -5.96 -5.16
C GLU A 90 23.73 -5.60 -4.90
N ALA A 91 22.79 -6.53 -5.12
CA ALA A 91 21.38 -6.34 -4.85
C ALA A 91 21.03 -6.72 -3.40
N ILE A 92 20.20 -5.89 -2.76
CA ILE A 92 19.59 -6.17 -1.46
C ILE A 92 18.09 -6.30 -1.68
N THR A 93 17.54 -7.44 -1.28
CA THR A 93 16.10 -7.62 -1.20
C THR A 93 15.60 -6.96 0.06
N VAL A 94 14.71 -5.99 -0.10
CA VAL A 94 14.13 -5.24 1.02
C VAL A 94 12.64 -5.48 1.06
N THR A 95 12.16 -6.00 2.19
CA THR A 95 10.75 -6.28 2.43
C THR A 95 10.23 -5.36 3.51
N VAL A 96 9.27 -4.51 3.15
CA VAL A 96 8.53 -3.67 4.09
C VAL A 96 7.36 -4.46 4.64
N ILE A 97 7.16 -4.37 5.95
CA ILE A 97 5.99 -4.89 6.67
C ILE A 97 5.41 -3.71 7.46
N LEU A 98 4.22 -3.27 7.07
CA LEU A 98 3.48 -2.23 7.78
C LEU A 98 2.77 -2.80 9.01
N ALA A 99 2.25 -1.92 9.88
CA ALA A 99 1.57 -2.30 11.12
C ALA A 99 0.26 -3.07 10.90
N ASP A 100 -0.31 -3.02 9.70
CA ASP A 100 -1.57 -3.67 9.30
C ASP A 100 -1.34 -4.92 8.44
N ASP A 101 -0.16 -5.54 8.58
CA ASP A 101 0.27 -6.75 7.86
C ASP A 101 0.39 -6.59 6.34
N TYR A 102 0.22 -5.38 5.79
CA TYR A 102 0.54 -5.10 4.41
C TYR A 102 2.06 -5.22 4.19
N SER A 103 2.45 -6.01 3.19
CA SER A 103 3.85 -6.23 2.87
C SER A 103 4.16 -5.96 1.41
N GLU A 104 5.29 -5.32 1.14
CA GLU A 104 5.78 -5.06 -0.20
C GLU A 104 7.29 -5.28 -0.23
N SER A 105 7.78 -5.94 -1.29
CA SER A 105 9.20 -6.18 -1.47
C SER A 105 9.72 -5.42 -2.67
N GLY A 106 10.93 -4.89 -2.54
CA GLY A 106 11.69 -4.28 -3.63
C GLY A 106 13.13 -4.76 -3.62
N GLU A 107 13.82 -4.53 -4.72
CA GLU A 107 15.27 -4.73 -4.82
C GLU A 107 15.96 -3.37 -4.85
N ILE A 108 16.99 -3.23 -4.02
CA ILE A 108 17.82 -2.03 -3.95
C ILE A 108 19.23 -2.41 -4.40
N ARG A 109 19.80 -1.66 -5.34
CA ARG A 109 21.20 -1.83 -5.75
C ARG A 109 22.06 -0.79 -5.05
N ILE A 110 23.12 -1.22 -4.37
CA ILE A 110 24.07 -0.29 -3.75
C ILE A 110 25.13 0.10 -4.79
N VAL A 111 25.41 1.41 -4.88
CA VAL A 111 26.54 1.94 -5.64
C VAL A 111 27.71 2.18 -4.68
N TYR A 112 28.87 1.60 -4.98
CA TYR A 112 30.10 1.71 -4.17
C TYR A 112 31.14 2.61 -4.85
N LEU A 113 32.06 3.19 -4.08
CA LEU A 113 33.10 4.11 -4.58
C LEU A 113 34.12 3.45 -5.52
N ASP A 114 34.35 2.15 -5.39
CA ASP A 114 35.42 1.43 -6.10
C ASP A 114 35.26 1.39 -7.63
N LYS A 115 34.13 1.89 -8.16
CA LYS A 115 33.82 1.97 -9.60
C LYS A 115 33.84 3.40 -10.17
N LEU A 116 34.33 4.40 -9.42
CA LEU A 116 34.52 5.77 -9.91
C LEU A 116 35.90 6.03 -10.55
N ASN A 117 36.71 4.98 -10.76
CA ASN A 117 38.04 5.08 -11.36
C ASN A 117 38.18 4.20 -12.61
#